data_AF-A0A518DSU9-F1
#
_entry.id   AF-A0A518DSU9-F1
#
_cell.length_a   1.000
_cell.length_b   1.000
_cell.length_c   1.000
_cell.angle_alpha   90.00
_cell.angle_beta   90.00
_cell.angle_gamma   90.00
#
_symmetry.space_group_name_H-M   'P 1'
#
loop_
_entity.id
_entity.type
_entity.pdbx_description
1 polymer ?
#
loop_
_entity_poly.entity_id
_entity_poly.type
_entity_poly.pdbx_seq_one_letter_code
_entity_poly.pdbx_strand_id
1 'polypeptide(L)'
;MQYVIFVQENPKSEDQSLYVGPVPPENAAYLRRLKAELKPLSEEDYIQGPLAILHTMARYSYVLDGQDLYWCVEWEPGLLVIRFSPGQEMTWTAIRSPVPDFGGREPSDADLEEYDEQADNLQYDLVFDAWDAEIDEELREGGGFAPAPDDVQTRFENAVARANELCEIKEERVGNDYDAWFDRCLNNLERWCGDGLRLR
;
A
#
# COMPACT_ATOMS: atom_id res chain seq x y z
N MET A 1 -4.43 11.73 9.45
CA MET A 1 -4.22 10.43 8.80
C MET A 1 -5.28 9.49 9.27
N GLN A 2 -5.84 8.71 8.35
CA GLN A 2 -6.83 7.68 8.62
C GLN A 2 -6.55 6.51 7.70
N TYR A 3 -6.67 5.29 8.21
CA TYR A 3 -6.74 4.10 7.38
C TYR A 3 -8.01 4.18 6.53
N VAL A 4 -7.96 3.62 5.34
CA VAL A 4 -9.10 3.48 4.43
C VAL A 4 -9.20 2.00 4.04
N ILE A 5 -10.37 1.42 4.26
CA ILE A 5 -10.67 0.00 4.01
C ILE A 5 -11.98 -0.14 3.24
N PHE A 6 -12.17 -1.29 2.60
CA PHE A 6 -13.35 -1.62 1.81
C PHE A 6 -14.16 -2.74 2.44
N VAL A 7 -15.29 -2.38 3.06
CA VAL A 7 -16.13 -3.35 3.75
C VAL A 7 -17.23 -3.84 2.84
N GLN A 8 -17.28 -5.16 2.66
CA GLN A 8 -18.38 -5.84 1.99
C GLN A 8 -19.44 -6.25 3.03
N GLU A 9 -20.47 -5.43 3.24
CA GLU A 9 -21.51 -5.68 4.25
C GLU A 9 -22.36 -6.92 3.94
N ASN A 10 -22.47 -7.28 2.66
CA ASN A 10 -23.11 -8.50 2.21
C ASN A 10 -22.12 -9.30 1.35
N PRO A 11 -21.63 -10.46 1.83
CA PRO A 11 -20.70 -11.32 1.07
C PRO A 11 -21.22 -11.79 -0.30
N LYS A 12 -22.53 -11.61 -0.57
CA LYS A 12 -23.17 -11.92 -1.86
C LYS A 12 -23.36 -10.71 -2.78
N SER A 13 -23.07 -9.50 -2.31
CA SER A 13 -23.11 -8.27 -3.11
C SER A 13 -21.72 -7.95 -3.64
N GLU A 14 -21.61 -7.42 -4.85
CA GLU A 14 -20.34 -6.86 -5.32
C GLU A 14 -20.07 -5.46 -4.73
N ASP A 15 -21.06 -4.87 -4.07
CA ASP A 15 -20.94 -3.54 -3.48
C ASP A 15 -20.04 -3.56 -2.23
N GLN A 16 -19.01 -2.71 -2.27
CA GLN A 16 -18.15 -2.42 -1.12
C GLN A 16 -18.41 -0.98 -0.65
N SER A 17 -18.41 -0.79 0.66
CA SER A 17 -18.52 0.52 1.29
C SER A 17 -17.16 0.95 1.85
N LEU A 18 -16.82 2.22 1.67
CA LEU A 18 -15.58 2.78 2.20
C LEU A 18 -15.72 3.02 3.70
N TYR A 19 -14.78 2.51 4.49
CA TYR A 19 -14.69 2.76 5.93
C TYR A 19 -13.35 3.41 6.26
N VAL A 20 -13.30 4.14 7.36
CA VAL A 20 -12.10 4.80 7.86
C VAL A 20 -11.89 4.58 9.34
N GLY A 21 -10.64 4.42 9.72
CA GLY A 21 -10.19 4.26 11.10
C GLY A 21 -8.98 5.13 11.41
N PRO A 22 -8.71 5.44 12.69
CA PRO A 22 -7.53 6.19 13.07
C PRO A 22 -6.24 5.42 12.74
N VAL A 23 -5.22 6.13 12.24
CA VAL A 23 -3.85 5.58 12.20
C VAL A 23 -3.19 5.85 13.55
N PRO A 24 -2.61 4.85 14.23
CA PRO A 24 -1.89 5.04 15.49
C PRO A 24 -0.79 6.12 15.37
N PRO A 25 -0.51 6.89 16.43
CA PRO A 25 0.42 8.01 16.37
C PRO A 25 1.83 7.64 15.86
N GLU A 26 2.34 6.48 16.27
CA GLU A 26 3.62 5.89 15.88
C GLU A 26 3.65 5.55 14.39
N ASN A 27 2.62 4.87 13.88
CA ASN A 27 2.46 4.55 12.45
C ASN A 27 2.37 5.84 11.62
N ALA A 28 1.62 6.83 12.10
CA ALA A 28 1.52 8.13 11.46
C ALA A 28 2.86 8.89 11.47
N ALA A 29 3.63 8.82 12.55
CA ALA A 29 4.96 9.42 12.63
C ALA A 29 5.95 8.72 11.68
N TYR A 30 5.90 7.40 11.60
CA TYR A 30 6.69 6.60 10.68
C TYR A 30 6.36 6.93 9.21
N LEU A 31 5.08 6.96 8.85
CA LEU A 31 4.65 7.36 7.50
C LEU A 31 5.07 8.80 7.16
N ARG A 32 5.10 9.73 8.12
CA ARG A 32 5.65 11.09 7.87
C ARG A 32 7.14 11.07 7.54
N ARG A 33 7.94 10.21 8.16
CA ARG A 33 9.37 10.06 7.83
C ARG A 33 9.53 9.49 6.43
N LEU A 34 8.75 8.47 6.08
CA LEU A 34 8.73 7.86 4.74
C LEU A 34 8.44 8.85 3.62
N LYS A 35 7.56 9.82 3.85
CA LYS A 35 7.21 10.84 2.86
C LYS A 35 8.42 11.62 2.34
N ALA A 36 9.46 11.79 3.14
CA ALA A 36 10.68 12.49 2.73
C ALA A 36 11.50 11.70 1.71
N GLU A 37 11.31 10.38 1.64
CA GLU A 37 12.06 9.45 0.80
C GLU A 37 11.30 9.07 -0.48
N LEU A 38 10.14 9.68 -0.73
CA LEU A 38 9.34 9.43 -1.93
C LEU A 38 10.03 10.01 -3.16
N LYS A 39 10.19 9.17 -4.18
CA LYS A 39 10.71 9.53 -5.50
C LYS A 39 9.59 9.51 -6.54
N PRO A 40 9.68 10.29 -7.63
CA PRO A 40 8.69 10.26 -8.70
C PRO A 40 8.42 8.86 -9.24
N LEU A 41 7.16 8.56 -9.53
CA LEU A 41 6.72 7.37 -10.25
C LEU A 41 6.07 7.83 -11.56
N SER A 42 6.62 7.43 -12.71
CA SER A 42 5.97 7.73 -13.98
C SER A 42 4.75 6.83 -14.19
N GLU A 43 3.81 7.26 -15.02
CA GLU A 43 2.63 6.45 -15.36
C GLU A 43 3.00 5.15 -16.05
N GLU A 44 4.01 5.18 -16.92
CA GLU A 44 4.51 3.97 -17.58
C GLU A 44 5.15 3.03 -16.56
N ASP A 45 5.95 3.54 -15.62
CA ASP A 45 6.53 2.73 -14.56
C ASP A 45 5.44 2.14 -13.64
N TYR A 46 4.37 2.90 -13.35
CA TYR A 46 3.22 2.38 -12.60
C TYR A 46 2.55 1.21 -13.34
N ILE A 47 2.26 1.37 -14.63
CA ILE A 47 1.65 0.32 -15.48
C ILE A 47 2.56 -0.91 -15.62
N GLN A 48 3.88 -0.72 -15.70
CA GLN A 48 4.86 -1.78 -15.88
C GLN A 48 5.42 -2.33 -14.54
N GLY A 49 4.79 -2.02 -13.41
CA GLY A 49 5.24 -2.46 -12.09
C GLY A 49 4.10 -2.46 -11.08
N PRO A 50 3.96 -1.44 -10.21
CA PRO A 50 2.99 -1.43 -9.11
C PRO A 50 1.56 -1.80 -9.45
N LEU A 51 1.08 -1.49 -10.66
CA LEU A 51 -0.28 -1.83 -11.08
C LEU A 51 -0.55 -3.35 -11.03
N ALA A 52 0.46 -4.19 -11.24
CA ALA A 52 0.32 -5.64 -11.15
C ALA A 52 -0.02 -6.12 -9.72
N ILE A 53 0.34 -5.37 -8.68
CA ILE A 53 0.09 -5.74 -7.28
C ILE A 53 -1.42 -5.82 -6.99
N LEU A 54 -2.26 -5.06 -7.71
CA LEU A 54 -3.73 -5.15 -7.58
C LEU A 54 -4.29 -6.55 -7.90
N HIS A 55 -3.54 -7.37 -8.61
CA HIS A 55 -3.88 -8.76 -8.94
C HIS A 55 -3.30 -9.77 -7.96
N THR A 56 -2.73 -9.30 -6.85
CA THR A 56 -2.24 -10.12 -5.74
C THR A 56 -3.15 -9.95 -4.51
N MET A 57 -2.84 -10.65 -3.43
CA MET A 57 -3.53 -10.44 -2.16
C MET A 57 -3.10 -9.13 -1.46
N ALA A 58 -1.96 -8.54 -1.84
CA ALA A 58 -1.41 -7.32 -1.22
C ALA A 58 -2.04 -6.02 -1.78
N ARG A 59 -3.28 -6.09 -2.26
CA ARG A 59 -3.98 -4.98 -2.92
C ARG A 59 -4.67 -3.99 -1.98
N TYR A 60 -4.55 -4.22 -0.68
CA TYR A 60 -5.24 -3.45 0.36
C TYR A 60 -4.27 -2.51 1.08
N SER A 61 -4.74 -1.91 2.17
CA SER A 61 -3.93 -1.12 3.11
C SER A 61 -3.61 0.29 2.62
N TYR A 62 -4.63 1.15 2.66
CA TYR A 62 -4.53 2.55 2.30
C TYR A 62 -4.54 3.46 3.53
N VAL A 63 -3.75 4.53 3.47
CA VAL A 63 -3.76 5.64 4.45
C VAL A 63 -4.04 6.94 3.72
N LEU A 64 -5.11 7.64 4.11
CA LEU A 64 -5.42 8.97 3.60
C LEU A 64 -4.85 10.04 4.55
N ASP A 65 -4.03 10.95 4.00
CA ASP A 65 -3.49 12.11 4.71
C ASP A 65 -3.74 13.41 3.95
N GLY A 66 -4.68 14.21 4.45
CA GLY A 66 -5.14 15.39 3.72
C GLY A 66 -5.80 14.99 2.41
N GLN A 67 -5.14 15.28 1.29
CA GLN A 67 -5.58 14.96 -0.06
C GLN A 67 -4.81 13.79 -0.68
N ASP A 68 -3.70 13.38 -0.06
CA ASP A 68 -2.85 12.32 -0.59
C ASP A 68 -3.27 10.96 -0.03
N LEU A 69 -3.33 9.96 -0.90
CA LEU A 69 -3.53 8.57 -0.52
C LEU A 69 -2.20 7.82 -0.60
N TYR A 70 -1.87 7.07 0.44
CA TYR A 70 -0.69 6.22 0.52
C TYR A 70 -1.14 4.77 0.52
N TRP A 71 -0.76 4.03 -0.50
CA TRP A 71 -0.93 2.59 -0.57
C TRP A 71 0.31 1.92 -0.01
N CYS A 72 0.15 1.19 1.10
CA CYS A 72 1.22 0.53 1.84
C CYS A 72 1.14 -0.96 1.57
N VAL A 73 2.17 -1.52 0.94
CA VAL A 73 2.17 -2.90 0.43
C VAL A 73 3.30 -3.66 1.10
N GLU A 74 2.98 -4.79 1.73
CA GLU A 74 4.00 -5.78 2.09
C GLU A 74 4.62 -6.31 0.78
N TRP A 75 5.91 -6.01 0.58
CA TRP A 75 6.62 -6.34 -0.65
C TRP A 75 8.10 -6.47 -0.36
N GLU A 76 8.83 -7.32 -1.07
CA GLU A 76 10.29 -7.38 -0.94
C GLU A 76 10.91 -6.02 -1.32
N PRO A 77 11.63 -5.32 -0.40
CA PRO A 77 12.40 -5.80 0.76
C PRO A 77 11.81 -5.53 2.17
N GLY A 78 10.53 -5.20 2.25
CA GLY A 78 9.76 -5.02 3.48
C GLY A 78 8.46 -4.31 3.17
N LEU A 79 8.55 -3.01 2.88
CA LEU A 79 7.40 -2.15 2.63
C LEU A 79 7.60 -1.34 1.34
N LEU A 80 6.67 -1.48 0.40
CA LEU A 80 6.50 -0.58 -0.74
C LEU A 80 5.40 0.43 -0.41
N VAL A 81 5.69 1.73 -0.58
CA VAL A 81 4.68 2.79 -0.39
C VAL A 81 4.53 3.56 -1.69
N ILE A 82 3.29 3.67 -2.18
CA ILE A 82 2.94 4.47 -3.35
C ILE A 82 1.98 5.57 -2.90
N ARG A 83 2.33 6.82 -3.20
CA ARG A 83 1.47 7.98 -2.98
C ARG A 83 0.76 8.35 -4.26
N PHE A 84 -0.55 8.47 -4.18
CA PHE A 84 -1.42 9.07 -5.18
C PHE A 84 -1.89 10.45 -4.70
N SER A 85 -1.73 11.45 -5.54
CA SER A 85 -2.14 12.83 -5.26
C SER A 85 -3.18 13.29 -6.30
N PRO A 86 -4.19 14.10 -5.95
CA PRO A 86 -5.20 14.59 -6.91
C PRO A 86 -4.65 15.41 -8.08
N GLY A 87 -3.40 15.89 -7.98
CA GLY A 87 -2.66 16.54 -9.07
C GLY A 87 -2.10 15.57 -10.11
N GLN A 88 -2.51 14.29 -10.10
CA GLN A 88 -2.04 13.21 -10.99
C GLN A 88 -0.55 12.86 -10.82
N GLU A 89 0.10 13.39 -9.79
CA GLU A 89 1.45 13.01 -9.43
C GLU A 89 1.42 11.71 -8.64
N MET A 90 2.20 10.73 -9.10
CA MET A 90 2.50 9.52 -8.36
C MET A 90 3.95 9.58 -7.86
N THR A 91 4.15 9.16 -6.63
CA THR A 91 5.49 9.00 -6.05
C THR A 91 5.53 7.70 -5.28
N TRP A 92 6.72 7.16 -5.05
CA TRP A 92 6.85 5.89 -4.38
C TRP A 92 8.18 5.76 -3.64
N THR A 93 8.28 4.79 -2.76
CA THR A 93 9.54 4.38 -2.13
C THR A 93 9.45 2.92 -1.67
N ALA A 94 10.59 2.26 -1.55
CA ALA A 94 10.69 0.90 -1.02
C ALA A 94 11.64 0.91 0.17
N ILE A 95 11.22 0.25 1.24
CA ILE A 95 11.83 0.35 2.56
C ILE A 95 12.18 -1.05 3.01
N ARG A 96 13.41 -1.19 3.49
CA ARG A 96 13.89 -2.43 4.06
C ARG A 96 13.24 -2.63 5.42
N SER A 97 12.70 -3.82 5.66
CA SER A 97 12.18 -4.15 6.99
C SER A 97 13.29 -4.27 8.02
N PRO A 98 13.13 -3.71 9.24
CA PRO A 98 13.97 -4.04 10.38
C PRO A 98 13.67 -5.44 10.94
N VAL A 99 12.51 -6.01 10.61
CA VAL A 99 12.13 -7.37 11.03
C VAL A 99 12.66 -8.37 9.99
N PRO A 100 13.47 -9.35 10.41
CA PRO A 100 13.89 -10.46 9.55
C PRO A 100 12.69 -11.15 8.90
N ASP A 101 12.85 -11.61 7.66
CA ASP A 101 11.83 -12.33 6.88
C ASP A 101 10.55 -11.57 6.47
N PHE A 102 10.30 -10.35 6.98
CA PHE A 102 9.15 -9.54 6.57
C PHE A 102 9.28 -9.09 5.10
N GLY A 103 8.20 -9.21 4.33
CA GLY A 103 8.21 -8.93 2.89
C GLY A 103 8.85 -10.03 2.03
N GLY A 104 9.13 -11.21 2.61
CA GLY A 104 9.55 -12.41 1.86
C GLY A 104 11.04 -12.51 1.51
N ARG A 105 11.87 -11.54 1.95
CA ARG A 105 13.31 -11.54 1.69
C ARG A 105 14.08 -12.45 2.65
N GLU A 106 15.26 -12.90 2.23
CA GLU A 106 16.23 -13.52 3.13
C GLU A 106 16.93 -12.42 4.00
N PRO A 107 16.98 -12.57 5.33
CA PRO A 107 17.66 -11.63 6.21
C PRO A 107 19.18 -11.76 6.04
N SER A 108 19.86 -10.61 5.96
CA SER A 108 21.32 -10.56 6.05
C SER A 108 21.78 -10.64 7.50
N ASP A 109 23.05 -11.00 7.73
CA ASP A 109 23.64 -11.00 9.07
C ASP A 109 23.45 -9.67 9.81
N ALA A 110 23.56 -8.54 9.11
CA ALA A 110 23.34 -7.22 9.68
C ALA A 110 21.87 -6.94 10.05
N ASP A 111 20.90 -7.58 9.38
CA ASP A 111 19.49 -7.50 9.80
C ASP A 111 19.29 -8.28 11.11
N LEU A 112 19.90 -9.46 11.24
CA LEU A 112 19.81 -10.28 12.44
C LEU A 112 20.50 -9.63 13.65
N GLU A 113 21.63 -8.93 13.43
CA GLU A 113 22.35 -8.23 14.49
C GLU A 113 21.62 -6.97 15.00
N GLU A 114 20.94 -6.24 14.12
CA GLU A 114 20.18 -5.03 14.47
C GLU A 114 18.73 -5.30 14.90
N TYR A 115 18.26 -6.54 14.76
CA TYR A 115 16.89 -6.90 15.08
C TYR A 115 16.61 -6.84 16.58
N ASP A 116 15.56 -6.09 16.94
CA ASP A 116 15.02 -6.02 18.28
C ASP A 116 13.63 -6.68 18.29
N GLU A 117 13.54 -7.89 18.83
CA GLU A 117 12.29 -8.65 18.98
C GLU A 117 11.20 -7.92 19.79
N GLN A 118 11.58 -6.92 20.58
CA GLN A 118 10.66 -6.16 21.42
C GLN A 118 10.25 -4.83 20.79
N ALA A 119 10.84 -4.45 19.66
CA ALA A 119 10.46 -3.24 18.94
C ALA A 119 9.17 -3.45 18.16
N ASP A 120 8.34 -2.39 18.12
CA ASP A 120 7.11 -2.39 17.32
C ASP A 120 7.42 -2.56 15.82
N ASN A 121 6.61 -3.33 15.11
CA ASN A 121 6.75 -3.51 13.67
C ASN A 121 5.84 -2.56 12.90
N LEU A 122 6.22 -1.27 12.90
CA LEU A 122 5.43 -0.21 12.26
C LEU A 122 5.19 -0.42 10.75
N GLN A 123 6.01 -1.24 10.07
CA GLN A 123 5.77 -1.63 8.67
C GLN A 123 4.64 -2.64 8.55
N TYR A 124 4.64 -3.64 9.43
CA TYR A 124 3.55 -4.60 9.53
C TYR A 124 2.25 -3.89 9.89
N ASP A 125 2.25 -3.07 10.93
CA ASP A 125 1.03 -2.42 11.42
C ASP A 125 0.38 -1.54 10.34
N LEU A 126 1.19 -0.79 9.56
CA LEU A 126 0.69 0.01 8.43
C LEU A 126 -0.01 -0.81 7.33
N VAL A 127 0.36 -2.08 7.17
CA VAL A 127 -0.24 -2.98 6.18
C VAL A 127 -1.40 -3.74 6.82
N PHE A 128 -1.14 -4.43 7.92
CA PHE A 128 -2.01 -5.46 8.45
C PHE A 128 -3.11 -4.92 9.35
N ASP A 129 -2.95 -3.79 10.05
CA ASP A 129 -4.06 -3.21 10.83
C ASP A 129 -5.28 -2.94 9.94
N ALA A 130 -5.03 -2.37 8.76
CA ALA A 130 -6.06 -2.03 7.80
C ALA A 130 -6.58 -3.28 7.08
N TRP A 131 -5.70 -4.20 6.69
CA TRP A 131 -6.10 -5.45 6.05
C TRP A 131 -6.99 -6.27 6.99
N ASP A 132 -6.55 -6.51 8.22
CA ASP A 132 -7.27 -7.33 9.19
C ASP A 132 -8.64 -6.72 9.52
N ALA A 133 -8.74 -5.41 9.68
CA ALA A 133 -10.02 -4.72 9.87
C ALA A 133 -10.94 -4.76 8.63
N GLU A 134 -10.40 -4.96 7.43
CA GLU A 134 -11.22 -5.12 6.23
C GLU A 134 -11.95 -6.48 6.22
N ILE A 135 -11.27 -7.53 6.69
CA ILE A 135 -11.75 -8.91 6.66
C ILE A 135 -12.45 -9.35 7.96
N ASP A 136 -12.11 -8.75 9.10
CA ASP A 136 -12.59 -9.14 10.43
C ASP A 136 -13.38 -8.00 11.08
N GLU A 137 -14.65 -8.27 11.41
CA GLU A 137 -15.56 -7.30 12.01
C GLU A 137 -15.17 -6.90 13.44
N GLU A 138 -14.64 -7.82 14.25
CA GLU A 138 -14.22 -7.52 15.62
C GLU A 138 -13.00 -6.59 15.62
N LEU A 139 -12.05 -6.83 14.71
CA LEU A 139 -10.89 -5.95 14.53
C LEU A 139 -11.29 -4.60 13.94
N ARG A 140 -12.27 -4.57 13.05
CA ARG A 140 -12.86 -3.34 12.52
C ARG A 140 -13.49 -2.49 13.63
N GLU A 141 -14.35 -3.09 14.44
CA GLU A 141 -15.02 -2.41 15.56
C GLU A 141 -14.02 -1.96 16.62
N GLY A 142 -13.11 -2.86 17.02
CA GLY A 142 -12.07 -2.59 18.01
C GLY A 142 -11.06 -1.52 17.57
N GLY A 143 -10.76 -1.48 16.27
CA GLY A 143 -9.92 -0.46 15.64
C GLY A 143 -10.60 0.88 15.44
N GLY A 144 -11.90 1.00 15.75
CA GLY A 144 -12.66 2.24 15.63
C GLY A 144 -12.94 2.65 14.19
N PHE A 145 -13.03 1.69 13.26
CA PHE A 145 -13.41 1.96 11.88
C PHE A 145 -14.91 2.24 11.77
N ALA A 146 -15.27 3.22 10.96
CA ALA A 146 -16.65 3.62 10.70
C ALA A 146 -16.84 3.96 9.21
N PRO A 147 -18.09 3.96 8.70
CA PRO A 147 -18.35 4.38 7.33
C PRO A 147 -17.73 5.75 7.03
N ALA A 148 -17.06 5.84 5.89
CA ALA A 148 -16.39 7.06 5.48
C ALA A 148 -17.43 8.16 5.17
N PRO A 149 -17.28 9.38 5.72
CA PRO A 149 -18.14 10.50 5.33
C PRO A 149 -17.90 10.90 3.86
N ASP A 150 -18.89 11.55 3.24
CA ASP A 150 -18.86 11.93 1.82
C ASP A 150 -17.59 12.71 1.42
N ASP A 151 -17.10 13.59 2.30
CA ASP A 151 -15.88 14.36 2.05
C ASP A 151 -14.61 13.47 1.98
N VAL A 152 -14.58 12.37 2.71
CA VAL A 152 -13.48 11.40 2.67
C VAL A 152 -13.60 10.53 1.42
N GLN A 153 -14.80 10.07 1.08
CA GLN A 153 -15.06 9.33 -0.16
C GLN A 153 -14.59 10.13 -1.37
N THR A 154 -15.00 11.40 -1.47
CA THR A 154 -14.57 12.30 -2.56
C THR A 154 -13.05 12.48 -2.61
N ARG A 155 -12.38 12.61 -1.46
CA ARG A 155 -10.92 12.76 -1.41
C ARG A 155 -10.20 11.48 -1.85
N PHE A 156 -10.70 10.33 -1.41
CA PHE A 156 -10.19 9.04 -1.84
C PHE A 156 -10.33 8.89 -3.36
N GLU A 157 -11.54 9.07 -3.89
CA GLU A 157 -11.84 8.96 -5.33
C GLU A 157 -10.95 9.88 -6.16
N ASN A 158 -10.80 11.15 -5.75
CA ASN A 158 -9.94 12.10 -6.44
C ASN A 158 -8.46 11.70 -6.40
N ALA A 159 -7.99 11.12 -5.30
CA ALA A 159 -6.61 10.67 -5.20
C ALA A 159 -6.33 9.47 -6.12
N VAL A 160 -7.25 8.50 -6.21
CA VAL A 160 -7.06 7.29 -7.04
C VAL A 160 -7.51 7.42 -8.49
N ALA A 161 -8.20 8.50 -8.85
CA ALA A 161 -8.78 8.69 -10.19
C ALA A 161 -7.79 8.38 -11.30
N ARG A 162 -6.55 8.90 -11.21
CA ARG A 162 -5.54 8.65 -12.24
C ARG A 162 -5.08 7.20 -12.26
N ALA A 163 -4.91 6.55 -11.11
CA ALA A 163 -4.55 5.14 -11.04
C ALA A 163 -5.63 4.26 -11.69
N ASN A 164 -6.90 4.56 -11.43
CA ASN A 164 -8.03 3.86 -12.05
C ASN A 164 -8.07 4.03 -13.58
N GLU A 165 -7.84 5.24 -14.09
CA GLU A 165 -7.71 5.46 -15.54
C GLU A 165 -6.55 4.65 -16.15
N LEU A 166 -5.43 4.52 -15.44
CA LEU A 166 -4.29 3.72 -15.91
C LEU A 166 -4.60 2.21 -15.90
N CYS A 167 -5.46 1.73 -15.00
CA CYS A 167 -5.97 0.35 -15.04
C CYS A 167 -6.71 0.07 -16.36
N GLU A 168 -7.59 0.98 -16.77
CA GLU A 168 -8.35 0.86 -18.04
C GLU A 168 -7.41 0.91 -19.25
N ILE A 169 -6.46 1.85 -19.27
CA ILE A 169 -5.44 1.96 -20.34
C ILE A 169 -4.61 0.67 -20.44
N LYS A 170 -4.24 0.06 -19.30
CA LYS A 170 -3.51 -1.21 -19.28
C LYS A 170 -4.30 -2.33 -19.96
N GLU A 171 -5.61 -2.41 -19.73
CA GLU A 171 -6.46 -3.44 -20.35
C GLU A 171 -6.44 -3.34 -21.88
N GLU A 172 -6.47 -2.12 -22.41
CA GLU A 172 -6.36 -1.87 -23.86
C GLU A 172 -4.98 -2.25 -24.42
N ARG A 173 -3.90 -2.00 -23.67
CA ARG A 173 -2.51 -2.17 -24.13
C ARG A 173 -2.00 -3.61 -24.05
N VAL A 174 -2.36 -4.32 -22.98
CA VAL A 174 -1.80 -5.65 -22.67
C VAL A 174 -2.61 -6.76 -23.34
N GLY A 175 -3.92 -6.57 -23.53
CA GLY A 175 -4.78 -7.53 -24.21
C GLY A 175 -4.62 -8.96 -23.66
N ASN A 176 -4.32 -9.92 -24.55
CA ASN A 176 -4.20 -11.34 -24.20
C ASN A 176 -2.82 -11.76 -23.64
N ASP A 177 -1.84 -10.85 -23.52
CA ASP A 177 -0.48 -11.15 -23.00
C ASP A 177 -0.37 -10.87 -21.49
N TYR A 178 -1.45 -11.13 -20.76
CA TYR A 178 -1.58 -10.78 -19.34
C TYR A 178 -0.49 -11.43 -18.49
N ASP A 179 -0.25 -12.73 -18.64
CA ASP A 179 0.72 -13.47 -17.84
C ASP A 179 2.14 -12.91 -18.02
N ALA A 180 2.55 -12.66 -19.27
CA ALA A 180 3.89 -12.13 -19.52
C ALA A 180 4.02 -10.67 -19.06
N TRP A 181 2.95 -9.86 -19.11
CA TRP A 181 2.95 -8.53 -18.52
C TRP A 181 3.09 -8.59 -17.01
N PHE A 182 2.31 -9.46 -16.34
CA PHE A 182 2.34 -9.63 -14.91
C PHE A 182 3.73 -10.04 -14.43
N ASP A 183 4.33 -11.06 -15.06
CA ASP A 183 5.70 -11.49 -14.77
C ASP A 183 6.72 -10.37 -14.96
N ARG A 184 6.62 -9.59 -16.05
CA ARG A 184 7.51 -8.44 -16.27
C ARG A 184 7.35 -7.38 -15.18
N CYS A 185 6.14 -7.14 -14.71
CA CYS A 185 5.87 -6.17 -13.65
C CYS A 185 6.49 -6.59 -12.32
N LEU A 186 6.37 -7.88 -11.96
CA LEU A 186 7.00 -8.42 -10.76
C LEU A 186 8.53 -8.30 -10.82
N ASN A 187 9.14 -8.68 -11.95
CA ASN A 187 10.58 -8.54 -12.16
C ASN A 187 11.04 -7.06 -12.11
N ASN A 188 10.24 -6.14 -12.65
CA ASN A 188 10.52 -4.71 -12.57
C ASN A 188 10.48 -4.21 -11.12
N LEU A 189 9.45 -4.58 -10.38
CA LEU A 189 9.29 -4.22 -8.97
C LEU A 189 10.46 -4.72 -8.13
N GLU A 190 10.83 -5.99 -8.24
CA GLU A 190 11.99 -6.57 -7.54
C GLU A 190 13.26 -5.76 -7.83
N ARG A 191 13.53 -5.50 -9.11
CA ARG A 191 14.70 -4.71 -9.52
C ARG A 191 14.67 -3.28 -9.01
N TRP A 192 13.52 -2.62 -9.00
CA TRP A 192 13.40 -1.22 -8.60
C TRP A 192 13.44 -1.05 -7.08
N CYS A 193 12.88 -1.99 -6.33
CA CYS A 193 12.88 -1.99 -4.88
C CYS A 193 14.27 -2.34 -4.34
N GLY A 194 14.94 -3.32 -4.97
CA GLY A 194 16.28 -3.76 -4.57
C GLY A 194 16.35 -4.05 -3.07
N ASP A 195 17.43 -3.63 -2.41
CA ASP A 195 17.60 -3.80 -0.96
C ASP A 195 16.70 -2.91 -0.09
N GLY A 196 16.06 -1.91 -0.68
CA GLY A 196 15.23 -0.94 0.01
C GLY A 196 16.03 0.07 0.83
N LEU A 197 15.39 1.18 1.15
CA LEU A 197 15.97 2.19 2.03
C LEU A 197 15.83 1.74 3.49
N ARG A 198 16.89 1.92 4.28
CA ARG A 198 16.79 1.85 5.74
C ARG A 198 16.45 3.24 6.28
N LEU A 199 15.27 3.39 6.85
CA LEU A 199 14.92 4.62 7.55
C LEU A 199 15.72 4.73 8.84
N ARG A 200 16.63 5.70 8.89
CA ARG A 200 17.40 6.05 10.10
C ARG A 200 16.66 7.07 10.95
#